data_AF-A0A2N5MZN5-F1
#
_entry.id   AF-A0A2N5MZN5-F1
#
_cell.length_a   1.000
_cell.length_b   1.000
_cell.length_c   1.000
_cell.angle_alpha   90.00
_cell.angle_beta   90.00
_cell.angle_gamma   90.00
#
_symmetry.space_group_name_H-M   'P 1'
#
loop_
_entity.id
_entity.type
_entity.pdbx_description
1 polymer ?
#
loop_
_entity_poly.entity_id
_entity_poly.type
_entity_poly.pdbx_seq_one_letter_code
_entity_poly.pdbx_strand_id
1 'polypeptide(L)'
;MGVKENGSSLEIERLTKTFSYTFGTNWAELLANNIYLAIVYRDNVKEALDDILDELTNAKAVNEKGNQENSESFMIIKFVAPVSYIASVFAIVHYFDFSWSKFISYQFGSKYGIQSFLLVLLFMFINLLIFVFLRRPKNDI
;
A
#
# COMPACT_ATOMS: atom_id res chain seq x y z
N MET A 1 11.68 30.99 -26.89
CA MET A 1 11.56 30.37 -28.22
C MET A 1 11.28 28.90 -27.99
N GLY A 2 10.02 28.49 -28.12
CA GLY A 2 9.60 27.13 -27.81
C GLY A 2 9.89 26.19 -28.97
N VAL A 3 10.12 24.90 -28.66
CA VAL A 3 10.34 23.80 -29.62
C VAL A 3 9.30 23.77 -30.75
N LYS A 4 8.10 24.30 -30.48
CA LYS A 4 6.97 24.40 -31.42
C LYS A 4 7.22 25.30 -32.64
N GLU A 5 8.14 26.26 -32.58
CA GLU A 5 8.29 27.30 -33.60
C GLU A 5 9.45 27.09 -34.57
N ASN A 6 10.53 26.39 -34.22
CA ASN A 6 11.74 26.29 -35.08
C ASN A 6 12.56 24.97 -34.96
N GLY A 7 12.05 23.94 -34.28
CA GLY A 7 12.79 22.68 -34.14
C GLY A 7 12.70 21.81 -35.40
N SER A 8 13.83 21.29 -35.88
CA SER A 8 13.82 20.24 -36.92
C SER A 8 13.15 18.97 -36.38
N SER A 9 12.55 18.13 -37.24
CA SER A 9 11.90 16.88 -36.82
C SER A 9 12.83 15.99 -35.98
N LEU A 10 14.10 15.92 -36.36
CA LEU A 10 15.16 15.21 -35.63
C LEU A 10 15.40 15.77 -34.22
N GLU A 11 15.34 17.09 -34.07
CA GLU A 11 15.51 17.74 -32.78
C GLU A 11 14.32 17.49 -31.85
N ILE A 12 13.11 17.50 -32.41
CA ILE A 12 11.88 17.19 -31.66
C ILE A 12 11.90 15.73 -31.22
N GLU A 13 12.25 14.80 -32.10
CA GLU A 13 12.39 13.37 -31.78
C GLU A 13 13.43 13.14 -30.67
N ARG A 14 14.56 13.85 -30.72
CA ARG A 14 15.59 13.76 -29.67
C ARG A 14 15.03 14.23 -28.33
N LEU A 15 14.34 15.37 -28.30
CA LEU A 15 13.78 15.93 -27.07
C LEU A 15 12.69 15.04 -26.47
N THR A 16 11.80 14.47 -27.29
CA THR A 16 10.75 13.56 -26.81
C THR A 16 11.34 12.24 -26.31
N LYS A 17 12.38 11.70 -26.96
CA LYS A 17 13.12 10.53 -26.45
C LYS A 17 13.84 10.82 -25.13
N THR A 18 14.48 11.99 -24.99
CA THR A 18 15.11 12.40 -23.72
C THR A 18 14.08 12.56 -22.61
N PHE A 19 12.90 13.10 -22.90
CA PHE A 19 11.80 13.18 -21.94
C PHE A 19 11.38 11.79 -21.47
N SER A 20 11.03 10.89 -22.40
CA SER A 20 10.63 9.51 -22.07
C SER A 20 11.69 8.79 -21.24
N TYR A 21 12.96 8.88 -21.64
CA TYR A 21 14.08 8.27 -20.93
C TYR A 21 14.27 8.81 -19.51
N THR A 22 14.06 10.12 -19.30
CA THR A 22 14.24 10.76 -17.99
C THR A 22 13.21 10.26 -16.98
N PHE A 23 11.97 10.05 -17.41
CA PHE A 23 10.90 9.59 -16.55
C PHE A 23 10.81 8.06 -16.47
N GLY A 24 11.23 7.35 -17.51
CA GLY A 24 11.37 5.89 -17.52
C GLY A 24 10.06 5.13 -17.31
N THR A 25 8.90 5.73 -17.63
CA THR A 25 7.58 5.12 -17.50
C THR A 25 6.89 4.98 -18.85
N ASN A 26 6.04 3.97 -18.99
CA ASN A 26 5.23 3.78 -20.21
C ASN A 26 4.36 5.00 -20.53
N TRP A 27 3.79 5.67 -19.52
CA TRP A 27 3.01 6.89 -19.73
C TRP A 27 3.85 8.05 -20.26
N ALA A 28 5.09 8.19 -19.81
CA ALA A 28 6.01 9.19 -20.35
C ALA A 28 6.38 8.89 -21.80
N GLU A 29 6.51 7.62 -22.18
CA GLU A 29 6.74 7.22 -23.56
C GLU A 29 5.52 7.49 -24.46
N LEU A 30 4.32 7.15 -24.01
CA LEU A 30 3.07 7.43 -24.72
C LEU A 30 2.85 8.94 -24.90
N LEU A 31 3.11 9.73 -23.86
CA LEU A 31 3.02 11.19 -23.93
C LEU A 31 4.08 11.77 -24.88
N ALA A 32 5.33 11.29 -24.82
CA ALA A 32 6.40 11.70 -25.73
C ALA A 32 6.04 11.47 -27.20
N ASN A 33 5.46 10.30 -27.50
CA ASN A 33 5.02 9.93 -28.84
C ASN A 33 3.87 10.83 -29.31
N ASN A 34 2.87 11.08 -28.47
CA ASN A 34 1.76 11.98 -28.80
C ASN A 34 2.24 13.43 -29.03
N ILE A 35 3.21 13.92 -28.24
CA ILE A 35 3.82 15.23 -28.45
C ILE A 35 4.55 15.28 -29.81
N TYR A 36 5.29 14.23 -30.17
CA TYR A 36 5.97 14.14 -31.46
C TYR A 36 4.98 14.16 -32.63
N LEU A 37 3.93 13.33 -32.57
CA LEU A 37 2.88 13.25 -33.60
C LEU A 37 2.16 14.59 -33.80
N ALA A 38 1.79 15.25 -32.70
CA ALA A 38 1.11 16.55 -32.74
C ALA A 38 1.99 17.67 -33.34
N ILE A 39 3.30 17.66 -33.07
CA ILE A 39 4.19 18.74 -33.53
C ILE A 39 4.70 18.50 -34.96
N VAL A 40 5.14 17.27 -35.28
CA VAL A 40 5.77 16.93 -36.57
C VAL A 40 4.74 16.62 -37.64
N TYR A 41 3.71 15.81 -37.31
CA TYR A 41 2.70 15.37 -38.27
C TYR A 41 1.41 16.21 -38.22
N ARG A 42 1.27 17.10 -37.22
CA ARG A 42 0.05 17.90 -36.99
C ARG A 42 -1.19 17.03 -36.73
N ASP A 43 -0.97 15.82 -36.24
CA ASP A 43 -2.06 14.90 -35.90
C ASP A 43 -2.88 15.41 -34.72
N ASN A 44 -4.18 15.12 -34.75
CA ASN A 44 -5.05 15.34 -33.60
C ASN A 44 -4.86 14.20 -32.60
N VAL A 45 -4.09 14.47 -31.56
CA VAL A 45 -3.79 13.50 -30.48
C VAL A 45 -4.73 13.60 -29.29
N LYS A 46 -5.82 14.38 -29.38
CA LYS A 46 -6.71 14.64 -28.25
C LYS A 46 -7.25 13.34 -27.65
N GLU A 47 -7.77 12.45 -28.48
CA GLU A 47 -8.34 11.16 -28.04
C GLU A 47 -7.30 10.29 -27.32
N ALA A 48 -6.11 10.16 -27.89
CA ALA A 48 -5.02 9.41 -27.27
C ALA A 48 -4.51 10.04 -25.95
N LEU A 49 -4.59 11.38 -25.80
CA LEU A 49 -4.27 12.04 -24.54
C LEU A 49 -5.37 11.87 -23.48
N ASP A 50 -6.63 11.87 -23.90
CA ASP A 50 -7.77 11.59 -23.02
C ASP A 50 -7.66 10.13 -22.48
N ASP A 51 -7.27 9.16 -23.32
CA ASP A 51 -7.03 7.78 -22.90
C ASP A 51 -5.91 7.65 -21.84
N ILE A 52 -4.76 8.33 -22.06
CA ILE A 52 -3.65 8.34 -21.09
C ILE A 52 -4.09 8.95 -19.76
N LEU A 53 -4.90 10.02 -19.82
CA LEU A 53 -5.40 10.69 -18.63
C LEU A 53 -6.35 9.78 -17.83
N ASP A 54 -7.23 9.06 -18.51
CA ASP A 54 -8.13 8.09 -17.88
C ASP A 54 -7.35 6.95 -17.22
N GLU A 55 -6.32 6.43 -17.88
CA GLU A 55 -5.45 5.40 -17.32
C GLU A 55 -4.72 5.88 -16.05
N LEU A 56 -4.13 7.08 -16.09
CA LEU A 56 -3.48 7.70 -14.92
C LEU A 56 -4.45 7.93 -13.77
N THR A 57 -5.68 8.35 -14.07
CA THR A 57 -6.73 8.58 -13.06
C THR A 57 -7.14 7.26 -12.40
N ASN A 58 -7.32 6.21 -13.20
CA ASN A 58 -7.61 4.87 -12.69
C ASN A 58 -6.46 4.31 -11.85
N ALA A 59 -5.22 4.44 -12.30
CA ALA A 59 -4.04 4.01 -11.56
C ALA A 59 -3.93 4.71 -10.21
N LYS A 60 -4.20 6.02 -10.17
CA LYS A 60 -4.24 6.80 -8.93
C LYS A 60 -5.33 6.31 -7.99
N ALA A 61 -6.55 6.08 -8.48
CA ALA A 61 -7.65 5.59 -7.67
C ALA A 61 -7.36 4.20 -7.08
N VAL A 62 -6.74 3.30 -7.85
CA VAL A 62 -6.30 1.98 -7.38
C VAL A 62 -5.24 2.11 -6.29
N ASN A 63 -4.25 2.98 -6.47
CA ASN A 63 -3.20 3.21 -5.48
C ASN A 63 -3.75 3.82 -4.18
N GLU A 64 -4.65 4.79 -4.27
CA GLU A 64 -5.31 5.40 -3.10
C GLU A 64 -6.16 4.37 -2.35
N LYS A 65 -6.94 3.55 -3.07
CA LYS A 65 -7.72 2.46 -2.48
C LYS A 65 -6.83 1.42 -1.81
N GLY A 66 -5.75 1.00 -2.46
CA GLY A 66 -4.76 0.09 -1.89
C GLY A 66 -4.13 0.64 -0.62
N ASN A 67 -3.82 1.95 -0.59
CA ASN A 67 -3.29 2.61 0.59
C ASN A 67 -4.32 2.68 1.73
N GLN A 68 -5.60 2.92 1.42
CA GLN A 68 -6.68 2.90 2.40
C GLN A 68 -6.91 1.50 2.98
N GLU A 69 -7.07 0.47 2.14
CA GLU A 69 -7.29 -0.92 2.58
C GLU A 69 -6.12 -1.42 3.44
N ASN A 70 -4.89 -1.02 3.10
CA ASN A 70 -3.72 -1.35 3.90
C ASN A 70 -3.73 -0.63 5.25
N SER A 71 -4.15 0.63 5.31
CA SER A 71 -4.30 1.40 6.56
C SER A 71 -5.37 0.81 7.49
N GLU A 72 -6.52 0.40 6.96
CA GLU A 72 -7.59 -0.21 7.74
C GLU A 72 -7.18 -1.61 8.26
N SER A 73 -6.60 -2.44 7.40
CA SER A 73 -6.07 -3.75 7.77
C SER A 73 -4.97 -3.64 8.82
N PHE A 74 -4.12 -2.61 8.72
CA PHE A 74 -3.08 -2.29 9.68
C PHE A 74 -3.65 -1.96 11.06
N MET A 75 -4.73 -1.18 11.13
CA MET A 75 -5.40 -0.87 12.40
C MET A 75 -6.00 -2.13 13.04
N ILE A 76 -6.66 -2.97 12.24
CA ILE A 76 -7.28 -4.21 12.73
C ILE A 76 -6.22 -5.14 13.33
N ILE A 77 -5.13 -5.43 12.61
CA ILE A 77 -4.07 -6.33 13.07
C ILE A 77 -3.40 -5.80 14.34
N LYS A 78 -3.08 -4.51 14.37
CA LYS A 78 -2.34 -3.89 15.49
C LYS A 78 -3.13 -3.81 16.78
N PHE A 79 -4.45 -3.54 16.71
CA PHE A 79 -5.25 -3.26 17.90
C PHE A 79 -6.15 -4.42 18.32
N VAL A 80 -6.70 -5.22 17.40
CA VAL A 80 -7.66 -6.27 17.77
C VAL A 80 -7.02 -7.38 18.61
N ALA A 81 -5.80 -7.81 18.27
CA ALA A 81 -5.10 -8.86 19.02
C ALA A 81 -4.81 -8.46 20.49
N PRO A 82 -4.14 -7.33 20.80
CA PRO A 82 -3.90 -6.96 22.20
C PRO A 82 -5.19 -6.57 22.95
N VAL A 83 -6.14 -5.89 22.29
CA VAL A 83 -7.40 -5.48 22.93
C VAL A 83 -8.24 -6.69 23.30
N SER A 84 -8.32 -7.71 22.44
CA SER A 84 -9.06 -8.95 22.74
C SER A 84 -8.46 -9.72 23.94
N TYR A 85 -7.14 -9.72 24.09
CA TYR A 85 -6.49 -10.33 25.26
C TYR A 85 -6.77 -9.53 26.55
N ILE A 86 -6.70 -8.20 26.50
CA ILE A 86 -7.03 -7.36 27.66
C ILE A 86 -8.50 -7.54 28.05
N ALA A 87 -9.41 -7.56 27.07
CA ALA A 87 -10.83 -7.77 27.29
C ALA A 87 -11.14 -9.14 27.91
N SER A 88 -10.42 -10.20 27.51
CA SER A 88 -10.61 -11.53 28.10
C SER A 88 -10.12 -11.60 29.55
N VAL A 89 -8.99 -10.96 29.86
CA VAL A 89 -8.50 -10.83 31.25
C VAL A 89 -9.50 -10.03 32.09
N PHE A 90 -10.00 -8.91 31.58
CA PHE A 90 -11.03 -8.12 32.25
C PHE A 90 -12.30 -8.93 32.50
N ALA A 91 -12.75 -9.71 31.51
CA ALA A 91 -13.95 -10.52 31.65
C ALA A 91 -13.80 -11.58 32.76
N ILE A 92 -12.64 -12.23 32.86
CA ILE A 92 -12.36 -13.21 33.92
C ILE A 92 -12.39 -12.53 35.30
N VAL A 93 -11.77 -11.37 35.43
CA VAL A 93 -11.70 -10.66 36.73
C VAL A 93 -13.08 -10.15 37.16
N HIS A 94 -13.89 -9.66 36.23
CA HIS A 94 -15.14 -8.97 36.56
C HIS A 94 -16.39 -9.86 36.54
N TYR A 95 -16.46 -10.86 35.67
CA TYR A 95 -17.64 -11.73 35.55
C TYR A 95 -17.49 -13.08 36.25
N PHE A 96 -16.27 -13.54 36.54
CA PHE A 96 -16.02 -14.84 37.17
C PHE A 96 -15.52 -14.75 38.62
N ASP A 97 -15.64 -13.57 39.26
CA ASP A 97 -15.16 -13.28 40.63
C ASP A 97 -13.70 -13.71 40.88
N PHE A 98 -12.88 -13.68 39.82
CA PHE A 98 -11.46 -14.01 39.91
C PHE A 98 -10.70 -12.78 40.40
N SER A 99 -10.11 -12.85 41.60
CA SER A 99 -9.18 -11.80 42.02
C SER A 99 -7.92 -11.79 41.15
N TRP A 100 -7.31 -10.62 40.95
CA TRP A 100 -6.07 -10.47 40.17
C TRP A 100 -4.96 -11.43 40.62
N SER A 101 -4.80 -11.62 41.93
CA SER A 101 -3.83 -12.54 42.51
C SER A 101 -4.12 -13.99 42.14
N LYS A 102 -5.40 -14.37 42.10
CA LYS A 102 -5.85 -15.72 41.71
C LYS A 102 -5.69 -15.95 40.20
N PHE A 103 -5.89 -14.93 39.38
CA PHE A 103 -5.62 -15.01 37.95
C PHE A 103 -4.14 -15.29 37.68
N ILE A 104 -3.22 -14.51 38.30
CA ILE A 104 -1.77 -14.72 38.11
C ILE A 104 -1.35 -16.11 38.58
N SER A 105 -1.85 -16.58 39.72
CA SER A 105 -1.50 -17.91 40.23
C SER A 105 -2.07 -19.04 39.36
N TYR A 106 -3.24 -18.88 38.74
CA TYR A 106 -3.76 -19.85 37.78
C TYR A 106 -3.04 -19.80 36.43
N GLN A 107 -2.72 -18.60 35.94
CA GLN A 107 -2.07 -18.41 34.65
C GLN A 107 -0.63 -18.96 34.66
N PHE A 108 0.11 -18.80 35.76
CA PHE A 108 1.52 -19.25 35.84
C PHE A 108 1.75 -20.44 36.78
N GLY A 109 0.79 -20.81 37.61
CA GLY A 109 0.89 -21.96 38.53
C GLY A 109 0.23 -23.23 38.02
N SER A 110 -0.63 -23.15 37.00
CA SER A 110 -1.25 -24.33 36.36
C SER A 110 -0.55 -24.69 35.06
N LYS A 111 -0.38 -25.99 34.80
CA LYS A 111 0.13 -26.52 33.53
C LYS A 111 -0.67 -26.00 32.33
N TYR A 112 -2.00 -25.93 32.47
CA TYR A 112 -2.89 -25.42 31.42
C TYR A 112 -2.80 -23.90 31.25
N GLY A 113 -2.55 -23.15 32.33
CA GLY A 113 -2.37 -21.70 32.28
C GLY A 113 -1.10 -21.29 31.54
N ILE A 114 0.01 -21.99 31.81
CA ILE A 114 1.27 -21.75 31.09
C ILE A 114 1.12 -22.11 29.62
N GLN A 115 0.46 -23.24 29.31
CA GLN A 115 0.20 -23.64 27.92
C GLN A 115 -0.62 -22.60 27.16
N SER A 116 -1.69 -22.06 27.77
CA SER A 116 -2.52 -21.03 27.14
C SER A 116 -1.76 -19.70 26.99
N PHE A 117 -0.95 -19.31 27.99
CA PHE A 117 -0.09 -18.13 27.92
C PHE A 117 0.89 -18.21 26.74
N LEU A 118 1.58 -19.35 26.59
CA LEU A 118 2.53 -19.59 25.51
C LEU A 118 1.85 -19.59 24.14
N LEU A 119 0.63 -20.14 24.05
CA LEU A 119 -0.19 -20.11 22.84
C LEU A 119 -0.54 -18.68 22.42
N VAL A 120 -0.97 -17.84 23.37
CA VAL A 120 -1.27 -16.42 23.10
C VAL A 120 -0.01 -15.68 22.63
N LEU A 121 1.12 -15.91 23.30
CA LEU A 121 2.42 -15.33 22.90
C LEU A 121 2.82 -15.75 21.48
N LEU A 122 2.66 -17.03 21.14
CA LEU A 122 2.94 -17.55 19.81
C LEU A 122 2.05 -16.89 18.74
N PHE A 123 0.74 -16.79 18.98
CA PHE A 123 -0.17 -16.14 18.05
C PHE A 123 0.14 -14.65 17.89
N MET A 124 0.51 -13.96 18.98
CA MET A 124 0.92 -12.57 18.93
C MET A 124 2.21 -12.39 18.11
N PHE A 125 3.15 -13.33 18.22
CA PHE A 125 4.38 -13.34 17.43
C PHE A 125 4.11 -13.60 15.93
N ILE A 126 3.26 -14.59 15.61
CA ILE A 126 2.83 -14.86 14.23
C ILE A 126 2.13 -13.64 13.63
N ASN A 127 1.27 -12.98 14.40
CA ASN A 127 0.58 -11.77 13.98
C ASN A 127 1.56 -10.63 13.67
N LEU A 128 2.61 -10.47 14.49
CA LEU A 128 3.69 -9.51 14.25
C LEU A 128 4.51 -9.86 13.00
N LEU A 129 4.78 -11.14 12.74
CA LEU A 129 5.44 -11.57 11.51
C LEU A 129 4.61 -11.28 10.27
N ILE A 130 3.30 -11.58 10.30
CA ILE A 130 2.36 -11.25 9.23
C ILE A 130 2.35 -9.74 9.00
N PHE A 131 2.32 -8.95 10.07
CA PHE A 131 2.40 -7.49 10.02
C PHE A 131 3.68 -7.00 9.31
N VAL A 132 4.85 -7.53 9.69
CA VAL A 132 6.12 -7.15 9.06
C VAL A 132 6.15 -7.54 7.58
N PHE A 133 5.57 -8.68 7.23
CA PHE A 133 5.51 -9.16 5.85
C PHE A 133 4.56 -8.32 4.97
N LEU A 134 3.37 -8.00 5.47
CA LEU A 134 2.37 -7.17 4.76
C LEU A 134 2.77 -5.69 4.67
N ARG A 135 3.63 -5.20 5.57
CA ARG A 135 4.12 -3.81 5.53
C ARG A 135 5.01 -3.51 4.32
N ARG A 136 5.50 -4.52 3.58
CA ARG A 136 6.24 -4.27 2.34
C ARG A 136 5.27 -3.74 1.27
N PRO A 137 5.43 -2.49 0.80
CA PRO A 137 4.64 -2.04 -0.34
C PRO A 137 5.03 -2.90 -1.53
N LYS A 138 4.10 -3.72 -2.02
CA LYS A 138 4.19 -4.29 -3.37
C LYS A 138 3.90 -3.16 -4.34
N ASN A 139 4.84 -2.23 -4.47
CA ASN A 139 4.82 -1.17 -5.48
C ASN A 139 5.94 -1.42 -6.50
N ASP A 140 6.04 -2.66 -6.96
CA ASP A 140 6.78 -3.00 -8.18
C ASP A 140 5.73 -3.40 -9.24
N ILE A 141 5.18 -2.39 -9.90
CA ILE A 141 4.62 -2.49 -11.25
C ILE A 141 5.27 -1.35 -12.05
#